data_AF-A0A7G9FGQ8-F1
#
_entry.id   AF-A0A7G9FGQ8-F1
#
_cell.length_a   1.000
_cell.length_b   1.000
_cell.length_c   1.000
_cell.angle_alpha   90.00
_cell.angle_beta   90.00
_cell.angle_gamma   90.00
#
_symmetry.space_group_name_H-M   'P 1'
#
loop_
_entity.id
_entity.type
_entity.pdbx_description
1 polymer ?
#
loop_
_entity_poly.entity_id
_entity_poly.type
_entity_poly.pdbx_seq_one_letter_code
_entity_poly.pdbx_strand_id
1 'polypeptide(L)'
;MESYGTILKRAREEKNIDRDTAARETSITAECIRGLEEEDTSVFPGEPYMIGFLRNYAEYLGVSPDAVMSLYRSKAIQESPVPDGLFVKHKSSFFIPIVVGSGIFVVAAVAVVLIIFKFSHANKNGSVVVAQGMESKTYELTDKPLEKRLFRGDKIVYPSEKGKIILTVSDTLTALGLDTPVGTLRTDLAEEAELDVDGDAKGDVIVYVSDISSTDASRGAEVRMLVRRQGGDMLAIDEIPIEEASQNPLSPQKHTQSVIFEDNRAYPFTINATFRGPCEFRYRVDRKRSNENYFTNGEVVMMTANNGVRVWMSNGNTVKFTVVADTKNYDLEIGKAGQVLVQDIKWVRDTEGKYKLVVVELD
;
A
#
# COMPACT_ATOMS: atom_id res chain seq x y z
N MET A 1 44.83 -11.07 7.21
CA MET A 1 45.04 -11.82 5.96
C MET A 1 44.94 -10.81 4.83
N GLU A 2 45.88 -10.78 3.90
CA GLU A 2 45.82 -9.84 2.76
C GLU A 2 44.64 -10.24 1.85
N SER A 3 43.77 -9.29 1.46
CA SER A 3 42.64 -9.62 0.58
C SER A 3 43.07 -9.83 -0.87
N TYR A 4 42.24 -10.53 -1.65
CA TYR A 4 42.54 -10.80 -3.05
C TYR A 4 42.60 -9.50 -3.89
N GLY A 5 41.75 -8.52 -3.60
CA GLY A 5 41.76 -7.22 -4.29
C GLY A 5 43.05 -6.42 -4.06
N THR A 6 43.61 -6.50 -2.85
CA THR A 6 44.90 -5.86 -2.53
C THR A 6 46.05 -6.52 -3.29
N ILE A 7 46.04 -7.84 -3.39
CA ILE A 7 47.05 -8.61 -4.15
C ILE A 7 47.01 -8.24 -5.63
N LEU A 8 45.82 -8.16 -6.22
CA LEU A 8 45.63 -7.80 -7.63
C LEU A 8 46.07 -6.36 -7.89
N LYS A 9 45.67 -5.42 -7.03
CA LYS A 9 46.06 -4.01 -7.14
C LYS A 9 47.58 -3.85 -7.09
N ARG A 10 48.24 -4.49 -6.11
CA ARG A 10 49.70 -4.47 -5.99
C ARG A 10 50.38 -5.07 -7.22
N ALA A 11 49.92 -6.23 -7.70
CA ALA A 11 50.50 -6.88 -8.88
C ALA A 11 50.35 -6.02 -10.15
N ARG A 12 49.25 -5.27 -10.29
CA ARG A 12 49.09 -4.29 -11.38
C ARG A 12 50.08 -3.12 -11.25
N GLU A 13 50.20 -2.56 -10.05
CA GLU A 13 51.08 -1.42 -9.76
C GLU A 13 52.57 -1.80 -9.93
N GLU A 14 52.97 -3.00 -9.52
CA GLU A 14 54.34 -3.52 -9.72
C GLU A 14 54.71 -3.67 -11.20
N LYS A 15 53.72 -3.94 -12.06
CA LYS A 15 53.89 -3.98 -13.52
C LYS A 15 53.75 -2.61 -14.19
N ASN A 16 53.49 -1.54 -13.43
CA ASN A 16 53.21 -0.19 -13.93
C ASN A 16 52.08 -0.14 -14.98
N ILE A 17 51.06 -0.98 -14.82
CA ILE A 17 49.92 -1.03 -15.73
C ILE A 17 48.80 -0.14 -15.18
N ASP A 18 48.22 0.70 -16.03
CA ASP A 18 47.04 1.46 -15.66
C ASP A 18 45.75 0.63 -15.81
N ARG A 19 44.71 0.96 -15.02
CA ARG A 19 43.42 0.23 -15.04
C ARG A 19 42.79 0.24 -16.43
N ASP A 20 42.89 1.35 -17.18
CA ASP A 20 42.34 1.43 -18.55
C ASP A 20 43.12 0.56 -19.55
N THR A 21 44.42 0.36 -19.30
CA THR A 21 45.27 -0.52 -20.11
C THR A 21 44.95 -1.98 -19.84
N ALA A 22 44.84 -2.36 -18.56
CA ALA A 22 44.39 -3.70 -18.19
C ALA A 22 42.98 -4.01 -18.72
N ALA A 23 42.08 -3.03 -18.72
CA ALA A 23 40.73 -3.16 -19.24
C ALA A 23 40.70 -3.51 -20.73
N ARG A 24 41.50 -2.77 -21.51
CA ARG A 24 41.64 -2.99 -22.94
C ARG A 24 42.24 -4.35 -23.27
N GLU A 25 43.24 -4.80 -22.51
CA GLU A 25 43.95 -6.06 -22.79
C GLU A 25 43.19 -7.30 -22.32
N THR A 26 42.41 -7.20 -21.23
CA THR A 26 41.62 -8.32 -20.70
C THR A 26 40.19 -8.37 -21.24
N SER A 27 39.76 -7.35 -21.99
CA SER A 27 38.36 -7.15 -22.41
C SER A 27 37.37 -7.06 -21.23
N ILE A 28 37.86 -6.63 -20.06
CA ILE A 28 37.08 -6.36 -18.86
C ILE A 28 36.93 -4.84 -18.75
N THR A 29 35.75 -4.31 -18.40
CA THR A 29 35.60 -2.85 -18.26
C THR A 29 36.47 -2.32 -17.11
N ALA A 30 36.97 -1.08 -17.22
CA ALA A 30 37.77 -0.46 -16.16
C ALA A 30 37.02 -0.41 -14.81
N GLU A 31 35.69 -0.29 -14.86
CA GLU A 31 34.82 -0.35 -13.70
C GLU A 31 34.83 -1.72 -13.02
N CYS A 32 34.76 -2.81 -13.80
CA CYS A 32 34.88 -4.17 -13.29
C CYS A 32 36.29 -4.44 -12.74
N ILE A 33 37.36 -3.93 -13.37
CA ILE A 33 38.73 -4.05 -12.82
C ILE A 33 38.86 -3.34 -11.48
N ARG A 34 38.32 -2.13 -11.37
CA ARG A 34 38.21 -1.41 -10.10
C ARG A 34 37.44 -2.24 -9.07
N GLY A 35 36.30 -2.81 -9.46
CA GLY A 35 35.50 -3.69 -8.61
C GLY A 35 36.26 -4.92 -8.11
N LEU A 36 37.12 -5.53 -8.93
CA LEU A 36 37.98 -6.65 -8.51
C LEU A 36 39.06 -6.22 -7.50
N GLU A 37 39.64 -5.02 -7.66
CA GLU A 37 40.68 -4.48 -6.76
C GLU A 37 40.12 -3.97 -5.43
N GLU A 38 38.92 -3.40 -5.46
CA GLU A 38 38.21 -2.85 -4.29
C GLU A 38 37.27 -3.89 -3.65
N GLU A 39 37.17 -5.08 -4.25
CA GLU A 39 36.31 -6.19 -3.83
C GLU A 39 34.82 -5.82 -3.77
N ASP A 40 34.40 -4.92 -4.64
CA ASP A 40 33.02 -4.46 -4.79
C ASP A 40 32.24 -5.38 -5.74
N THR A 41 31.44 -6.26 -5.16
CA THR A 41 30.65 -7.25 -5.91
C THR A 41 29.43 -6.63 -6.62
N SER A 42 29.05 -5.38 -6.30
CA SER A 42 27.83 -4.73 -6.82
C SER A 42 27.95 -4.28 -8.28
N VAL A 43 29.18 -4.07 -8.75
CA VAL A 43 29.51 -3.64 -10.11
C VAL A 43 29.28 -4.76 -11.15
N PHE A 44 29.22 -6.02 -10.70
CA PHE A 44 29.10 -7.16 -11.59
C PHE A 44 27.63 -7.54 -11.86
N PRO A 45 27.25 -7.83 -13.11
CA PRO A 45 25.89 -8.31 -13.45
C PRO A 45 25.50 -9.64 -12.77
N GLY A 46 26.48 -10.39 -12.25
CA GLY A 46 26.27 -11.61 -11.48
C GLY A 46 27.59 -12.26 -11.08
N GLU A 47 27.54 -13.06 -10.01
CA GLU A 47 28.69 -13.77 -9.44
C GLU A 47 29.49 -14.62 -10.46
N PRO A 48 28.86 -15.34 -11.42
CA PRO A 48 29.60 -16.12 -12.41
C PRO A 48 30.51 -15.27 -13.31
N TYR A 49 30.08 -14.05 -13.65
CA TYR A 49 30.87 -13.12 -14.46
C TYR A 49 32.06 -12.59 -13.68
N MET A 50 31.83 -12.21 -12.42
CA MET A 50 32.89 -11.77 -11.52
C MET A 50 33.97 -12.85 -11.35
N ILE A 51 33.59 -14.11 -11.14
CA ILE A 51 34.53 -15.24 -11.02
C ILE A 51 35.35 -15.41 -12.29
N GLY A 52 34.73 -15.29 -13.47
CA GLY A 52 35.42 -15.36 -14.75
C GLY A 52 36.42 -14.22 -14.94
N PHE A 53 36.01 -12.99 -14.62
CA PHE A 53 36.85 -11.80 -14.71
C PHE A 53 38.00 -11.84 -13.70
N LEU A 54 37.75 -12.30 -12.47
CA LEU A 54 38.76 -12.46 -11.43
C LEU A 54 39.87 -13.42 -11.87
N ARG A 55 39.51 -14.55 -12.50
CA ARG A 55 40.47 -15.51 -13.05
C ARG A 55 41.29 -14.91 -14.18
N ASN A 56 40.62 -14.32 -15.18
CA ASN A 56 41.27 -13.72 -16.35
C ASN A 56 42.24 -12.60 -15.94
N TYR A 57 41.82 -11.74 -15.00
CA TYR A 57 42.65 -10.66 -14.50
C TYR A 57 43.84 -11.17 -13.68
N ALA A 58 43.68 -12.21 -12.86
CA ALA A 58 44.79 -12.85 -12.16
C ALA A 58 45.81 -13.46 -13.14
N GLU A 59 45.35 -14.17 -14.18
CA GLU A 59 46.20 -14.73 -15.23
C GLU A 59 47.00 -13.64 -15.96
N TYR A 60 46.34 -12.54 -16.34
CA TYR A 60 46.96 -11.37 -16.96
C TYR A 60 48.04 -10.73 -16.06
N LEU A 61 47.76 -10.59 -14.77
CA LEU A 61 48.71 -10.07 -13.79
C LEU A 61 49.80 -11.07 -13.39
N GLY A 62 49.73 -12.33 -13.85
CA GLY A 62 50.70 -13.38 -13.50
C GLY A 62 50.59 -13.80 -12.03
N VAL A 63 49.46 -13.54 -11.39
CA VAL A 63 49.14 -13.99 -10.04
C VAL A 63 48.46 -15.35 -10.15
N SER A 64 48.77 -16.28 -9.23
CA SER A 64 48.11 -17.60 -9.21
C SER A 64 46.58 -17.45 -9.13
N PRO A 65 45.82 -17.88 -10.17
CA PRO A 65 44.37 -17.76 -10.16
C PRO A 65 43.75 -18.62 -9.05
N ASP A 66 44.33 -19.79 -8.76
CA ASP A 66 43.87 -20.67 -7.69
C ASP A 66 44.02 -20.01 -6.31
N ALA A 67 45.11 -19.29 -6.07
CA ALA A 67 45.33 -18.56 -4.83
C ALA A 67 44.29 -17.44 -4.66
N VAL A 68 44.06 -16.63 -5.70
CA VAL A 68 43.07 -15.54 -5.71
C VAL A 68 41.65 -16.10 -5.52
N MET A 69 41.31 -17.19 -6.19
CA MET A 69 40.01 -17.86 -6.06
C MET A 69 39.79 -18.47 -4.66
N SER A 70 40.84 -18.99 -4.03
CA SER A 70 40.77 -19.51 -2.66
C SER A 70 40.44 -18.41 -1.65
N LEU A 71 41.05 -17.23 -1.82
CA LEU A 71 40.80 -16.05 -0.99
C LEU A 71 39.37 -15.53 -1.20
N TYR A 72 38.91 -15.46 -2.45
CA TYR A 72 37.53 -15.11 -2.77
C TYR A 72 36.51 -16.05 -2.10
N ARG A 73 36.69 -17.37 -2.20
CA ARG A 73 35.81 -18.35 -1.54
C ARG A 73 35.83 -18.23 -0.02
N SER A 74 37.01 -17.99 0.56
CA SER A 74 37.14 -17.81 2.01
C SER A 74 36.39 -16.56 2.51
N LYS A 75 36.33 -15.50 1.69
CA LYS A 75 35.52 -14.30 1.95
C LYS A 75 34.04 -14.57 1.76
N ALA A 76 33.64 -15.21 0.66
CA ALA A 76 32.25 -15.55 0.36
C ALA A 76 31.61 -16.45 1.44
N ILE A 77 32.39 -17.34 2.08
CA ILE A 77 31.91 -18.16 3.21
C ILE A 77 31.70 -17.33 4.48
N GLN A 78 32.51 -16.28 4.70
CA GLN A 78 32.36 -15.39 5.85
C GLN A 78 31.21 -14.39 5.67
N GLU A 79 30.94 -13.96 4.43
CA GLU A 79 29.90 -13.00 4.07
C GLU A 79 28.58 -13.66 3.63
N SER A 80 28.53 -14.99 3.53
CA SER A 80 27.30 -15.70 3.19
C SER A 80 26.26 -15.48 4.29
N PRO A 81 25.13 -14.80 4.01
CA PRO A 81 24.00 -14.86 4.92
C PRO A 81 23.59 -16.31 5.05
N VAL A 82 23.37 -16.75 6.30
CA VAL A 82 22.91 -18.10 6.61
C VAL A 82 21.74 -18.42 5.69
N PRO A 83 21.77 -19.53 4.92
CA PRO A 83 20.64 -19.89 4.05
C PRO A 83 19.37 -19.92 4.90
N ASP A 84 18.35 -19.17 4.49
CA ASP A 84 17.00 -19.18 5.08
C ASP A 84 16.39 -20.58 4.89
N GLY A 85 16.79 -21.54 5.74
CA GLY A 85 16.37 -22.93 5.60
C GLY A 85 17.08 -23.97 6.46
N LEU A 86 18.18 -23.65 7.15
CA LEU A 86 18.96 -24.62 7.94
C LEU A 86 18.78 -24.54 9.45
N PHE A 87 17.67 -23.98 9.93
CA PHE A 87 17.25 -24.19 11.32
C PHE A 87 16.73 -25.62 11.50
N VAL A 88 17.66 -26.57 11.71
CA VAL A 88 17.32 -27.81 12.43
C VAL A 88 16.90 -27.36 13.83
N LYS A 89 15.60 -27.33 14.11
CA LYS A 89 15.05 -27.07 15.44
C LYS A 89 15.62 -28.09 16.41
N HIS A 90 16.71 -27.72 17.11
CA HIS A 90 17.17 -28.47 18.26
C HIS A 90 16.10 -28.33 19.35
N LYS A 91 15.29 -29.38 19.53
CA LYS A 91 14.29 -29.46 20.59
C LYS A 91 15.04 -29.50 21.92
N SER A 92 15.29 -28.32 22.47
CA SER A 92 15.79 -28.16 23.83
C SER A 92 14.84 -28.88 24.79
N SER A 93 15.36 -29.88 25.50
CA SER A 93 14.65 -30.62 26.56
C SER A 93 14.50 -29.78 27.84
N PHE A 94 14.23 -28.49 27.71
CA PHE A 94 13.97 -27.57 28.82
C PHE A 94 12.47 -27.27 29.00
N PHE A 95 11.61 -27.76 28.09
CA PHE A 95 10.16 -27.53 28.14
C PHE A 95 9.38 -28.48 29.07
N ILE A 96 9.95 -29.62 29.47
CA ILE A 96 9.24 -30.60 30.30
C ILE A 96 8.94 -30.09 31.73
N PRO A 97 9.86 -29.44 32.47
CA PRO A 97 9.53 -28.92 33.80
C PRO A 97 8.54 -27.74 33.77
N ILE A 98 8.55 -26.94 32.68
CA ILE A 98 7.65 -25.79 32.52
C ILE A 98 6.20 -26.24 32.27
N VAL A 99 5.99 -27.31 31.49
CA VAL A 99 4.64 -27.86 31.22
C VAL A 99 4.06 -28.54 32.46
N VAL A 100 4.88 -29.20 33.28
CA VAL A 100 4.43 -29.79 34.56
C VAL A 100 4.10 -28.68 35.57
N GLY A 101 4.93 -27.64 35.64
CA GLY A 101 4.67 -26.46 36.48
C GLY A 101 3.40 -25.71 36.08
N SER A 102 3.15 -25.51 34.79
CA SER A 102 1.93 -24.86 34.30
C SER A 102 0.69 -25.72 34.56
N GLY A 103 0.80 -27.04 34.47
CA GLY A 103 -0.30 -27.95 34.81
C GLY A 103 -0.73 -27.83 36.27
N ILE A 104 0.23 -27.81 37.20
CA ILE A 104 -0.06 -27.63 38.64
C ILE A 104 -0.66 -26.26 38.91
N PHE A 105 -0.17 -25.21 38.23
CA PHE A 105 -0.71 -23.86 38.35
C PHE A 105 -2.16 -23.77 37.86
N VAL A 106 -2.50 -24.40 36.73
CA VAL A 106 -3.88 -24.43 36.21
C VAL A 106 -4.79 -25.19 37.17
N VAL A 107 -4.36 -26.32 37.73
CA VAL A 107 -5.17 -27.08 38.70
C VAL A 107 -5.38 -26.28 39.99
N ALA A 108 -4.35 -25.59 40.48
CA ALA A 108 -4.47 -24.70 41.64
C ALA A 108 -5.40 -23.51 41.35
N ALA A 109 -5.29 -22.90 40.17
CA ALA A 109 -6.16 -21.80 39.75
C ALA A 109 -7.62 -22.26 39.62
N VAL A 110 -7.89 -23.45 39.08
CA VAL A 110 -9.23 -24.02 39.00
C VAL A 110 -9.78 -24.32 40.40
N ALA A 111 -8.95 -24.85 41.31
CA ALA A 111 -9.36 -25.07 42.69
C ALA A 111 -9.72 -23.75 43.40
N VAL A 112 -8.93 -22.69 43.18
CA VAL A 112 -9.22 -21.34 43.71
C VAL A 112 -10.51 -20.79 43.11
N VAL A 113 -10.74 -20.92 41.79
CA VAL A 113 -11.99 -20.50 41.14
C VAL A 113 -13.20 -21.27 41.69
N LEU A 114 -13.07 -22.57 41.97
CA LEU A 114 -14.14 -23.37 42.58
C LEU A 114 -14.42 -22.97 44.04
N ILE A 115 -13.38 -22.61 44.79
CA ILE A 115 -13.52 -22.06 46.15
C ILE A 115 -14.22 -20.70 46.09
N ILE A 116 -13.83 -19.82 45.15
CA ILE A 116 -14.48 -18.52 44.91
C ILE A 116 -15.94 -18.73 44.49
N PHE A 117 -16.26 -19.69 43.62
CA PHE A 117 -17.65 -19.98 43.23
C PHE A 117 -18.50 -20.48 44.41
N LYS A 118 -17.94 -21.32 45.29
CA LYS A 118 -18.65 -21.75 46.51
C LYS A 118 -18.84 -20.62 47.52
N PHE A 119 -17.91 -19.67 47.61
CA PHE A 119 -18.04 -18.49 48.46
C PHE A 119 -18.92 -17.38 47.84
N SER A 120 -18.97 -17.30 46.51
CA SER A 120 -19.72 -16.29 45.75
C SER A 120 -21.23 -16.57 45.72
N HIS A 121 -21.66 -17.81 45.96
CA HIS A 121 -23.09 -18.13 46.09
C HIS A 121 -23.75 -17.66 47.40
N ALA A 122 -23.00 -17.06 48.33
CA ALA A 122 -23.51 -16.48 49.57
C ALA A 122 -23.66 -14.94 49.54
N ASN A 123 -23.43 -14.27 48.40
CA ASN A 123 -23.65 -12.83 48.30
C ASN A 123 -24.26 -12.47 46.95
N LYS A 124 -25.60 -12.57 46.86
CA LYS A 124 -26.35 -11.89 45.80
C LYS A 124 -26.28 -10.40 46.08
N ASN A 125 -25.39 -9.71 45.39
CA ASN A 125 -25.62 -8.35 44.91
C ASN A 125 -24.75 -8.18 43.67
N GLY A 126 -25.43 -7.99 42.54
CA GLY A 126 -24.82 -7.91 41.24
C GLY A 126 -23.90 -6.70 41.13
N SER A 127 -22.72 -6.94 40.56
CA SER A 127 -22.00 -5.94 39.79
C SER A 127 -21.62 -6.59 38.47
N VAL A 128 -22.44 -6.29 37.47
CA VAL A 128 -22.02 -6.35 36.07
C VAL A 128 -20.80 -5.47 35.97
N VAL A 129 -19.68 -6.04 35.55
CA VAL A 129 -18.46 -5.29 35.21
C VAL A 129 -18.81 -4.50 33.95
N VAL A 130 -19.38 -3.30 34.16
CA VAL A 130 -19.47 -2.26 33.17
C VAL A 130 -18.04 -1.87 32.86
N ALA A 131 -17.57 -2.27 31.67
CA ALA A 131 -16.39 -1.67 31.07
C ALA A 131 -16.61 -0.16 31.06
N GLN A 132 -15.81 0.55 31.85
CA GLN A 132 -15.89 1.98 32.00
C GLN A 132 -15.64 2.66 30.66
N GLY A 133 -16.55 3.56 30.29
CA GLY A 133 -16.17 4.85 29.72
C GLY A 133 -16.02 4.95 28.19
N MET A 134 -17.03 4.54 27.44
CA MET A 134 -17.41 5.29 26.24
C MET A 134 -18.93 5.45 26.30
N GLU A 135 -19.41 6.69 26.35
CA GLU A 135 -20.84 6.97 26.22
C GLU A 135 -21.27 6.56 24.81
N SER A 136 -21.76 5.33 24.65
CA SER A 136 -22.30 4.85 23.37
C SER A 136 -23.52 5.68 23.02
N LYS A 137 -23.46 6.42 21.91
CA LYS A 137 -24.58 7.23 21.41
C LYS A 137 -25.44 6.37 20.49
N THR A 138 -26.74 6.64 20.51
CA THR A 138 -27.70 6.01 19.60
C THR A 138 -28.15 7.03 18.57
N TYR A 139 -28.03 6.67 17.29
CA TYR A 139 -28.41 7.47 16.14
C TYR A 139 -29.54 6.78 15.39
N GLU A 140 -30.52 7.52 14.88
CA GLU A 140 -31.55 6.97 14.01
C GLU A 140 -31.27 7.35 12.56
N LEU A 141 -31.24 6.36 11.66
CA LEU A 141 -31.18 6.59 10.21
C LEU A 141 -32.56 7.05 9.75
N THR A 142 -32.58 8.15 9.00
CA THR A 142 -33.79 8.69 8.34
C THR A 142 -33.50 8.87 6.85
N ASP A 143 -34.48 9.39 6.11
CA ASP A 143 -34.32 9.70 4.67
C ASP A 143 -33.24 10.76 4.38
N LYS A 144 -32.74 11.46 5.41
CA LYS A 144 -31.65 12.44 5.28
C LYS A 144 -30.29 11.79 5.55
N PRO A 145 -29.21 12.21 4.85
CA PRO A 145 -27.86 11.74 5.14
C PRO A 145 -27.50 11.98 6.60
N LEU A 146 -27.09 10.92 7.29
CA LEU A 146 -26.52 11.00 8.62
C LEU A 146 -25.01 11.20 8.48
N GLU A 147 -24.55 12.43 8.74
CA GLU A 147 -23.12 12.78 8.77
C GLU A 147 -22.67 12.97 10.23
N LYS A 148 -22.00 11.95 10.77
CA LYS A 148 -21.52 11.95 12.16
C LYS A 148 -20.22 11.17 12.29
N ARG A 149 -19.45 11.55 13.32
CA ARG A 149 -18.33 10.76 13.81
C ARG A 149 -18.83 9.71 14.77
N LEU A 150 -18.62 8.46 14.40
CA LEU A 150 -19.01 7.26 15.15
C LEU A 150 -17.83 6.74 15.95
N PHE A 151 -18.12 6.26 17.14
CA PHE A 151 -17.16 5.62 18.03
C PHE A 151 -17.55 4.16 18.27
N ARG A 152 -16.58 3.36 18.69
CA ARG A 152 -16.80 1.96 19.03
C ARG A 152 -17.90 1.83 20.08
N GLY A 153 -18.90 1.01 19.79
CA GLY A 153 -20.08 0.78 20.64
C GLY A 153 -21.27 1.69 20.35
N ASP A 154 -21.13 2.71 19.48
CA ASP A 154 -22.28 3.49 19.02
C ASP A 154 -23.29 2.60 18.30
N LYS A 155 -24.57 2.97 18.44
CA LYS A 155 -25.70 2.22 17.90
C LYS A 155 -26.40 3.05 16.85
N ILE A 156 -26.74 2.42 15.73
CA ILE A 156 -27.40 3.07 14.60
C ILE A 156 -28.67 2.28 14.33
N VAL A 157 -29.82 2.93 14.42
CA VAL A 157 -31.13 2.31 14.24
C VAL A 157 -31.58 2.53 12.81
N TYR A 158 -31.66 1.46 12.04
CA TYR A 158 -32.18 1.43 10.68
C TYR A 158 -33.68 1.01 10.69
N PRO A 159 -34.60 1.84 10.19
CA PRO A 159 -36.00 1.45 10.04
C PRO A 159 -36.20 0.61 8.76
N SER A 160 -36.20 -0.72 8.89
CA SER A 160 -36.58 -1.64 7.80
C SER A 160 -38.11 -1.87 7.79
N GLU A 161 -38.65 -2.29 6.64
CA GLU A 161 -40.06 -2.69 6.50
C GLU A 161 -40.45 -3.83 7.45
N LYS A 162 -39.48 -4.67 7.86
CA LYS A 162 -39.67 -5.80 8.80
C LYS A 162 -39.49 -5.41 10.27
N GLY A 163 -39.15 -4.15 10.56
CA GLY A 163 -38.92 -3.63 11.91
C GLY A 163 -37.62 -2.83 12.05
N LYS A 164 -37.36 -2.31 13.26
CA LYS A 164 -36.14 -1.55 13.55
C LYS A 164 -34.95 -2.51 13.70
N ILE A 165 -33.93 -2.35 12.87
CA ILE A 165 -32.65 -3.08 12.95
C ILE A 165 -31.62 -2.18 13.63
N ILE A 166 -30.86 -2.73 14.58
CA ILE A 166 -29.82 -1.98 15.30
C ILE A 166 -28.46 -2.44 14.79
N LEU A 167 -27.71 -1.52 14.20
CA LEU A 167 -26.33 -1.70 13.79
C LEU A 167 -25.42 -1.21 14.92
N THR A 168 -24.44 -2.00 15.33
CA THR A 168 -23.49 -1.60 16.37
C THR A 168 -22.11 -1.40 15.78
N VAL A 169 -21.47 -0.27 16.07
CA VAL A 169 -20.11 0.00 15.59
C VAL A 169 -19.12 -0.88 16.34
N SER A 170 -18.55 -1.87 15.65
CA SER A 170 -17.64 -2.86 16.24
C SER A 170 -16.17 -2.48 16.12
N ASP A 171 -15.79 -1.84 15.01
CA ASP A 171 -14.41 -1.38 14.74
C ASP A 171 -14.38 0.02 14.11
N THR A 172 -13.37 0.79 14.48
CA THR A 172 -13.08 2.15 13.98
C THR A 172 -11.57 2.33 13.69
N LEU A 173 -10.82 1.23 13.56
CA LEU A 173 -9.41 1.22 13.21
C LEU A 173 -9.23 0.69 11.79
N THR A 174 -8.59 1.45 10.90
CA THR A 174 -8.34 1.14 9.47
C THR A 174 -9.57 1.01 8.58
N ALA A 175 -10.65 0.40 9.08
CA ALA A 175 -11.94 0.24 8.41
C ALA A 175 -13.07 0.39 9.44
N LEU A 176 -14.23 0.87 9.00
CA LEU A 176 -15.43 0.92 9.82
C LEU A 176 -16.06 -0.48 9.86
N GLY A 177 -16.19 -1.06 11.05
CA GLY A 177 -16.93 -2.29 11.29
C GLY A 177 -18.34 -2.00 11.82
N LEU A 178 -19.37 -2.50 11.15
CA LEU A 178 -20.75 -2.46 11.60
C LEU A 178 -21.27 -3.88 11.81
N ASP A 179 -21.58 -4.22 13.06
CA ASP A 179 -22.24 -5.46 13.40
C ASP A 179 -23.74 -5.33 13.09
N THR A 180 -24.19 -6.10 12.10
CA THR A 180 -25.59 -6.23 11.69
C THR A 180 -26.09 -7.65 11.96
N PRO A 181 -27.41 -7.92 11.92
CA PRO A 181 -27.95 -9.27 12.13
C PRO A 181 -27.42 -10.31 11.12
N VAL A 182 -26.96 -9.87 9.95
CA VAL A 182 -26.44 -10.73 8.88
C VAL A 182 -24.92 -10.95 8.98
N GLY A 183 -24.23 -10.20 9.84
CA GLY A 183 -22.80 -10.33 10.09
C GLY A 183 -22.11 -8.98 10.31
N THR A 184 -20.79 -9.00 10.47
CA THR A 184 -20.00 -7.78 10.54
C THR A 184 -19.69 -7.30 9.13
N LEU A 185 -20.26 -6.16 8.75
CA LEU A 185 -19.98 -5.47 7.50
C LEU A 185 -18.82 -4.51 7.70
N ARG A 186 -17.90 -4.45 6.73
CA ARG A 186 -16.70 -3.60 6.79
C ARG A 186 -16.69 -2.63 5.62
N THR A 187 -16.28 -1.39 5.89
CA THR A 187 -16.12 -0.33 4.89
C THR A 187 -14.78 0.36 5.10
N ASP A 188 -13.95 0.39 4.08
CA ASP A 188 -12.61 0.97 4.13
C ASP A 188 -12.65 2.50 4.01
N LEU A 189 -11.54 3.17 4.34
CA LEU A 189 -11.39 4.62 4.16
C LEU A 189 -11.60 5.02 2.68
N ALA A 190 -12.42 6.05 2.46
CA ALA A 190 -12.79 6.57 1.14
C ALA A 190 -13.50 5.53 0.24
N GLU A 191 -14.07 4.48 0.84
CA GLU A 191 -14.96 3.54 0.17
C GLU A 191 -16.42 3.97 0.38
N GLU A 192 -17.22 3.88 -0.69
CA GLU A 192 -18.68 3.94 -0.62
C GLU A 192 -19.20 2.50 -0.77
N ALA A 193 -19.73 1.96 0.32
CA ALA A 193 -20.22 0.59 0.38
C ALA A 193 -21.76 0.59 0.46
N GLU A 194 -22.39 -0.17 -0.44
CA GLU A 194 -23.80 -0.53 -0.32
C GLU A 194 -23.93 -1.72 0.62
N LEU A 195 -24.47 -1.49 1.81
CA LEU A 195 -24.63 -2.50 2.85
C LEU A 195 -26.05 -3.08 2.81
N ASP A 196 -26.12 -4.40 2.64
CA ASP A 196 -27.32 -5.20 2.88
C ASP A 196 -27.42 -5.46 4.39
N VAL A 197 -28.39 -4.84 5.04
CA VAL A 197 -28.53 -4.83 6.50
C VAL A 197 -29.55 -5.86 6.97
N ASP A 198 -30.55 -6.17 6.13
CA ASP A 198 -31.65 -7.09 6.46
C ASP A 198 -31.51 -8.49 5.86
N GLY A 199 -30.53 -8.70 4.97
CA GLY A 199 -30.18 -10.00 4.38
C GLY A 199 -31.02 -10.39 3.16
N ASP A 200 -31.68 -9.42 2.51
CA ASP A 200 -32.50 -9.67 1.32
C ASP A 200 -31.72 -9.66 -0.01
N ALA A 201 -30.38 -9.57 0.07
CA ALA A 201 -29.44 -9.46 -1.05
C ALA A 201 -29.55 -8.16 -1.87
N LYS A 202 -30.22 -7.12 -1.34
CA LYS A 202 -30.20 -5.76 -1.88
C LYS A 202 -29.53 -4.81 -0.89
N GLY A 203 -28.78 -3.83 -1.42
CA GLY A 203 -28.17 -2.80 -0.59
C GLY A 203 -29.23 -1.86 -0.02
N ASP A 204 -29.35 -1.82 1.30
CA ASP A 204 -30.31 -1.01 2.06
C ASP A 204 -29.73 0.35 2.46
N VAL A 205 -28.47 0.35 2.88
CA VAL A 205 -27.79 1.52 3.46
C VAL A 205 -26.50 1.76 2.70
N ILE A 206 -26.32 2.97 2.20
CA ILE A 206 -25.06 3.42 1.61
C ILE A 206 -24.23 4.04 2.73
N VAL A 207 -23.03 3.53 2.94
CA VAL A 207 -22.08 4.03 3.93
C VAL A 207 -20.82 4.51 3.22
N TYR A 208 -20.45 5.77 3.46
CA TYR A 208 -19.20 6.35 3.02
C TYR A 208 -18.35 6.74 4.23
N VAL A 209 -17.09 6.29 4.28
CA VAL A 209 -16.14 6.63 5.35
C VAL A 209 -15.21 7.74 4.87
N SER A 210 -15.35 8.94 5.41
CA SER A 210 -14.56 10.11 5.01
C SER A 210 -13.24 10.24 5.78
N ASP A 211 -13.21 9.86 7.06
CA ASP A 211 -12.02 9.90 7.91
C ASP A 211 -12.03 8.72 8.87
N ILE A 212 -10.91 7.99 8.95
CA ILE A 212 -10.71 6.91 9.92
C ILE A 212 -9.22 6.75 10.20
N SER A 213 -8.91 6.49 11.47
CA SER A 213 -7.55 6.38 11.95
C SER A 213 -6.98 4.99 11.68
N SER A 214 -5.74 4.91 11.19
CA SER A 214 -5.01 3.63 11.01
C SER A 214 -4.23 3.19 12.26
N THR A 215 -4.10 4.08 13.26
CA THR A 215 -3.21 3.88 14.42
C THR A 215 -3.89 3.93 15.78
N ASP A 216 -5.08 4.54 15.85
CA ASP A 216 -5.80 4.81 17.10
C ASP A 216 -7.32 4.75 16.89
N ALA A 217 -7.96 3.72 17.44
CA ALA A 217 -9.40 3.49 17.34
C ALA A 217 -10.24 4.55 18.10
N SER A 218 -9.65 5.23 19.09
CA SER A 218 -10.36 6.20 19.93
C SER A 218 -10.75 7.49 19.19
N ARG A 219 -10.11 7.77 18.05
CA ARG A 219 -10.42 8.92 17.19
C ARG A 219 -11.77 8.80 16.46
N GLY A 220 -12.37 7.61 16.48
CA GLY A 220 -13.62 7.30 15.79
C GLY A 220 -13.46 7.28 14.27
N ALA A 221 -14.58 7.06 13.58
CA ALA A 221 -14.69 7.11 12.13
C ALA A 221 -15.74 8.16 11.75
N GLU A 222 -15.40 9.08 10.85
CA GLU A 222 -16.35 10.01 10.27
C GLU A 222 -17.04 9.37 9.08
N VAL A 223 -18.37 9.32 9.14
CA VAL A 223 -19.17 8.60 8.16
C VAL A 223 -20.32 9.44 7.66
N ARG A 224 -20.69 9.18 6.41
CA ARG A 224 -21.95 9.61 5.81
C ARG A 224 -22.77 8.37 5.48
N MET A 225 -23.94 8.26 6.09
CA MET A 225 -24.85 7.12 5.87
C MET A 225 -26.20 7.58 5.29
N LEU A 226 -26.71 6.84 4.32
CA LEU A 226 -27.93 7.14 3.57
C LEU A 226 -28.78 5.87 3.41
N VAL A 227 -30.11 5.99 3.52
CA VAL A 227 -31.03 4.89 3.23
C VAL A 227 -31.36 4.87 1.74
N ARG A 228 -31.25 3.71 1.10
CA ARG A 228 -31.61 3.50 -0.31
C ARG A 228 -33.10 3.22 -0.44
N ARG A 229 -33.83 4.06 -1.17
CA ARG A 229 -35.25 3.82 -1.48
C ARG A 229 -35.38 2.85 -2.66
N GLN A 230 -36.06 1.72 -2.49
CA GLN A 230 -36.52 0.90 -3.61
C GLN A 230 -37.83 1.47 -4.15
N GLY A 231 -37.77 2.09 -5.32
CA GLY A 231 -38.91 2.68 -6.00
C GLY A 231 -38.45 3.77 -6.95
N GLY A 232 -38.31 3.41 -8.24
CA GLY A 232 -37.95 4.36 -9.28
C GLY A 232 -39.06 5.38 -9.49
N ASP A 233 -38.72 6.66 -9.36
CA ASP A 233 -39.31 7.70 -10.18
C ASP A 233 -38.28 8.80 -10.36
N MET A 234 -37.76 8.89 -11.59
CA MET A 234 -37.15 10.13 -12.08
C MET A 234 -38.30 11.12 -12.22
N LEU A 235 -38.56 11.89 -11.18
CA LEU A 235 -39.44 13.05 -11.30
C LEU A 235 -38.67 14.14 -12.02
N ALA A 236 -39.18 14.47 -13.21
CA ALA A 236 -38.78 15.57 -14.05
C ALA A 236 -38.63 16.86 -13.22
N ILE A 237 -37.53 17.55 -13.44
CA ILE A 237 -37.35 18.92 -12.95
C ILE A 237 -38.23 19.79 -13.84
N ASP A 238 -39.34 20.27 -13.27
CA ASP A 238 -40.16 21.32 -13.86
C ASP A 238 -39.30 22.60 -14.03
N GLU A 239 -39.30 23.09 -15.25
CA GLU A 239 -38.62 24.28 -15.72
C GLU A 239 -39.55 25.50 -15.52
N ILE A 240 -39.33 26.35 -14.51
CA ILE A 240 -39.77 27.76 -14.52
C ILE A 240 -38.86 28.61 -13.59
N PRO A 241 -38.80 29.95 -13.74
CA PRO A 241 -37.82 30.70 -14.52
C PRO A 241 -36.82 31.47 -13.63
N ILE A 242 -35.77 31.97 -14.28
CA ILE A 242 -34.66 32.73 -13.71
C ILE A 242 -35.16 34.03 -13.07
N GLU A 243 -34.97 34.17 -11.75
CA GLU A 243 -34.81 35.47 -11.09
C GLU A 243 -33.43 35.52 -10.41
N GLU A 244 -32.65 36.51 -10.83
CA GLU A 244 -31.33 36.82 -10.31
C GLU A 244 -31.42 37.42 -8.90
N ALA A 245 -30.74 36.80 -7.92
CA ALA A 245 -29.96 37.52 -6.91
C ALA A 245 -29.19 36.54 -6.01
N SER A 246 -27.88 36.48 -6.23
CA SER A 246 -26.84 36.57 -5.20
C SER A 246 -26.96 35.66 -3.96
N GLN A 247 -26.23 34.55 -3.95
CA GLN A 247 -25.08 34.25 -3.05
C GLN A 247 -24.85 32.73 -2.94
N ASN A 248 -23.67 32.31 -3.41
CA ASN A 248 -22.96 31.03 -3.20
C ASN A 248 -23.76 29.73 -2.97
N PRO A 249 -23.82 28.85 -3.98
CA PRO A 249 -23.93 27.41 -3.78
C PRO A 249 -22.56 26.75 -3.87
N LEU A 250 -22.23 25.93 -2.86
CA LEU A 250 -21.21 24.90 -2.96
C LEU A 250 -21.51 24.03 -4.19
N SER A 251 -20.60 24.04 -5.15
CA SER A 251 -20.65 23.13 -6.29
C SER A 251 -20.50 21.68 -5.80
N PRO A 252 -21.21 20.70 -6.39
CA PRO A 252 -20.73 19.32 -6.35
C PRO A 252 -19.33 19.35 -6.96
N GLN A 253 -18.32 18.81 -6.28
CA GLN A 253 -16.94 18.73 -6.80
C GLN A 253 -16.97 18.03 -8.16
N LYS A 254 -16.98 18.85 -9.21
CA LYS A 254 -16.94 18.42 -10.59
C LYS A 254 -15.46 18.18 -10.86
N HIS A 255 -14.99 16.96 -10.58
CA HIS A 255 -13.63 16.57 -10.94
C HIS A 255 -13.38 16.95 -12.40
N THR A 256 -12.35 17.76 -12.62
CA THR A 256 -11.94 18.26 -13.93
C THR A 256 -11.46 17.08 -14.77
N GLN A 257 -12.37 16.53 -15.58
CA GLN A 257 -12.02 15.47 -16.52
C GLN A 257 -11.45 16.11 -17.79
N SER A 258 -10.15 15.92 -18.03
CA SER A 258 -9.55 16.28 -19.31
C SER A 258 -9.48 15.02 -20.19
N VAL A 259 -10.10 15.09 -21.36
CA VAL A 259 -10.05 14.02 -22.37
C VAL A 259 -8.77 14.22 -23.17
N ILE A 260 -7.87 13.23 -23.12
CA ILE A 260 -6.59 13.29 -23.83
C ILE A 260 -6.75 12.72 -25.25
N PHE A 261 -7.48 11.61 -25.37
CA PHE A 261 -7.58 10.85 -26.60
C PHE A 261 -8.85 10.00 -26.65
N GLU A 262 -9.42 9.80 -27.84
CA GLU A 262 -10.60 8.97 -28.06
C GLU A 262 -10.30 7.89 -29.11
N ASP A 263 -10.70 6.65 -28.84
CA ASP A 263 -10.54 5.51 -29.76
C ASP A 263 -11.71 4.53 -29.65
N ASN A 264 -11.80 3.60 -30.59
CA ASN A 264 -12.85 2.58 -30.66
C ASN A 264 -12.56 1.34 -29.79
N ARG A 265 -11.38 1.27 -29.16
CA ARG A 265 -10.98 0.18 -28.25
C ARG A 265 -10.07 0.70 -27.13
N ALA A 266 -10.23 0.17 -25.93
CA ALA A 266 -9.24 0.35 -24.87
C ALA A 266 -8.04 -0.57 -25.11
N TYR A 267 -6.84 -0.02 -25.05
CA TYR A 267 -5.60 -0.77 -25.22
C TYR A 267 -4.54 -0.32 -24.20
N PRO A 268 -3.49 -1.11 -23.98
CA PRO A 268 -2.46 -0.78 -23.01
C PRO A 268 -1.72 0.50 -23.38
N PHE A 269 -1.58 1.41 -22.43
CA PHE A 269 -0.86 2.67 -22.62
C PHE A 269 0.29 2.76 -21.61
N THR A 270 1.32 3.53 -21.96
CA THR A 270 2.48 3.74 -21.09
C THR A 270 2.56 5.19 -20.67
N ILE A 271 2.75 5.43 -19.38
CA ILE A 271 2.98 6.77 -18.84
C ILE A 271 4.45 6.87 -18.44
N ASN A 272 5.15 7.85 -19.01
CA ASN A 272 6.49 8.21 -18.64
C ASN A 272 6.45 9.43 -17.74
N ALA A 273 6.79 9.26 -16.46
CA ALA A 273 6.92 10.33 -15.49
C ALA A 273 8.40 10.73 -15.38
N THR A 274 8.75 11.95 -15.79
CA THR A 274 10.11 12.51 -15.69
C THR A 274 10.16 13.56 -14.58
N PHE A 275 11.07 13.39 -13.63
CA PHE A 275 11.18 14.25 -12.46
C PHE A 275 12.20 15.36 -12.70
N ARG A 276 11.79 16.62 -12.47
CA ARG A 276 12.63 17.82 -12.61
C ARG A 276 13.22 18.31 -11.28
N GLY A 277 12.98 17.57 -10.20
CA GLY A 277 13.30 17.95 -8.84
C GLY A 277 12.79 16.93 -7.82
N PRO A 278 12.99 17.18 -6.52
CA PRO A 278 12.55 16.28 -5.47
C PRO A 278 11.03 16.17 -5.40
N CYS A 279 10.51 14.95 -5.55
CA CYS A 279 9.07 14.66 -5.40
C CYS A 279 8.89 13.29 -4.77
N GLU A 280 8.07 13.22 -3.74
CA GLU A 280 7.55 11.95 -3.26
C GLU A 280 6.46 11.52 -4.23
N PHE A 281 6.61 10.32 -4.78
CA PHE A 281 5.76 9.83 -5.84
C PHE A 281 5.31 8.41 -5.54
N ARG A 282 3.99 8.25 -5.53
CA ARG A 282 3.35 6.94 -5.39
C ARG A 282 2.55 6.68 -6.65
N TYR A 283 2.57 5.46 -7.13
CA TYR A 283 1.76 5.05 -8.27
C TYR A 283 1.19 3.65 -8.10
N ARG A 284 0.03 3.43 -8.72
CA ARG A 284 -0.68 2.15 -8.71
C ARG A 284 -1.21 1.86 -10.11
N VAL A 285 -0.77 0.75 -10.69
CA VAL A 285 -1.14 0.30 -12.05
C VAL A 285 -2.18 -0.83 -11.95
N ASP A 286 -3.31 -0.71 -12.64
CA ASP A 286 -4.29 -1.81 -12.88
C ASP A 286 -4.65 -2.65 -11.64
N ARG A 287 -4.87 -2.02 -10.47
CA ARG A 287 -5.18 -2.66 -9.18
C ARG A 287 -4.05 -3.51 -8.56
N LYS A 288 -2.81 -3.40 -9.07
CA LYS A 288 -1.63 -4.01 -8.43
C LYS A 288 -1.24 -3.27 -7.14
N ARG A 289 -0.26 -3.81 -6.42
CA ARG A 289 0.33 -3.16 -5.24
C ARG A 289 0.87 -1.78 -5.63
N SER A 290 0.59 -0.76 -4.80
CA SER A 290 1.14 0.57 -4.98
C SER A 290 2.65 0.55 -4.73
N ASN A 291 3.40 1.28 -5.56
CA ASN A 291 4.81 1.52 -5.35
C ASN A 291 4.98 3.00 -4.96
N GLU A 292 5.77 3.24 -3.92
CA GLU A 292 6.02 4.56 -3.35
C GLU A 292 7.52 4.72 -3.22
N ASN A 293 8.02 5.82 -3.79
CA ASN A 293 9.42 6.15 -3.69
C ASN A 293 9.64 7.66 -3.78
N TYR A 294 10.80 8.09 -3.34
CA TYR A 294 11.24 9.48 -3.44
C TYR A 294 12.13 9.64 -4.66
N PHE A 295 11.74 10.51 -5.58
CA PHE A 295 12.46 10.73 -6.84
C PHE A 295 13.12 12.09 -6.89
N THR A 296 14.27 12.16 -7.57
CA THR A 296 15.07 13.38 -7.74
C THR A 296 15.17 13.80 -9.20
N ASN A 297 15.88 14.91 -9.47
CA ASN A 297 15.98 15.48 -10.81
C ASN A 297 16.68 14.53 -11.80
N GLY A 298 16.05 14.29 -12.95
CA GLY A 298 16.57 13.45 -14.02
C GLY A 298 16.11 11.99 -13.95
N GLU A 299 15.46 11.58 -12.87
CA GLU A 299 14.90 10.24 -12.75
C GLU A 299 13.63 10.10 -13.60
N VAL A 300 13.38 8.88 -14.09
CA VAL A 300 12.25 8.55 -14.95
C VAL A 300 11.58 7.28 -14.46
N VAL A 301 10.26 7.31 -14.38
CA VAL A 301 9.42 6.15 -14.05
C VAL A 301 8.52 5.86 -15.24
N MET A 302 8.59 4.63 -15.75
CA MET A 302 7.73 4.15 -16.83
C MET A 302 6.66 3.22 -16.25
N MET A 303 5.39 3.51 -16.55
CA MET A 303 4.23 2.80 -16.03
C MET A 303 3.35 2.33 -17.19
N THR A 304 3.35 1.04 -17.49
CA THR A 304 2.49 0.45 -18.54
C THR A 304 1.24 -0.14 -17.92
N ALA A 305 0.06 0.33 -18.34
CA ALA A 305 -1.24 -0.02 -17.80
C ALA A 305 -2.23 -0.44 -18.88
N ASN A 306 -3.08 -1.41 -18.56
CA ASN A 306 -4.14 -1.94 -19.41
C ASN A 306 -5.48 -1.21 -19.20
N ASN A 307 -5.74 -0.73 -17.98
CA ASN A 307 -7.01 -0.14 -17.56
C ASN A 307 -6.83 1.28 -17.03
N GLY A 308 -5.91 1.46 -16.06
CA GLY A 308 -5.66 2.77 -15.49
C GLY A 308 -4.51 2.80 -14.49
N VAL A 309 -3.97 4.01 -14.31
CA VAL A 309 -2.93 4.33 -13.34
C VAL A 309 -3.43 5.41 -12.42
N ARG A 310 -3.34 5.18 -11.12
CA ARG A 310 -3.49 6.22 -10.11
C ARG A 310 -2.11 6.68 -9.67
N VAL A 311 -1.88 7.98 -9.67
CA VAL A 311 -0.64 8.61 -9.25
C VAL A 311 -0.92 9.57 -8.11
N TRP A 312 -0.02 9.62 -7.13
CA TRP A 312 0.02 10.60 -6.06
C TRP A 312 1.38 11.27 -6.11
N MET A 313 1.40 12.58 -6.02
CA MET A 313 2.62 13.38 -6.08
C MET A 313 2.58 14.50 -5.06
N SER A 314 3.67 14.67 -4.30
CA SER A 314 3.78 15.77 -3.34
C SER A 314 3.99 17.13 -4.00
N ASN A 315 4.44 17.17 -5.27
CA ASN A 315 4.62 18.41 -6.02
C ASN A 315 4.35 18.22 -7.52
N GLY A 316 3.14 18.58 -7.96
CA GLY A 316 2.67 18.37 -9.34
C GLY A 316 3.47 19.07 -10.44
N ASN A 317 4.10 20.22 -10.16
CA ASN A 317 4.92 20.93 -11.15
C ASN A 317 6.30 20.27 -11.40
N THR A 318 6.70 19.38 -10.49
CA THR A 318 8.03 18.75 -10.55
C THR A 318 8.03 17.51 -11.44
N VAL A 319 6.85 16.98 -11.77
CA VAL A 319 6.69 15.77 -12.57
C VAL A 319 6.14 16.14 -13.95
N LYS A 320 6.87 15.82 -15.02
CA LYS A 320 6.35 15.87 -16.38
C LYS A 320 5.84 14.49 -16.76
N PHE A 321 4.58 14.38 -17.15
CA PHE A 321 4.02 13.14 -17.66
C PHE A 321 3.91 13.17 -19.17
N THR A 322 4.37 12.11 -19.81
CA THR A 322 4.14 11.85 -21.22
C THR A 322 3.43 10.51 -21.35
N VAL A 323 2.19 10.56 -21.84
CA VAL A 323 1.38 9.37 -22.10
C VAL A 323 1.61 8.94 -23.54
N VAL A 324 2.11 7.72 -23.68
CA VAL A 324 2.29 7.02 -24.96
C VAL A 324 1.12 6.07 -25.15
N ALA A 325 0.23 6.43 -26.08
CA ALA A 325 -0.91 5.63 -26.45
C ALA A 325 -0.84 5.35 -27.96
N ASP A 326 -0.73 4.08 -28.34
CA ASP A 326 -0.52 3.61 -29.70
C ASP A 326 0.76 4.22 -30.30
N THR A 327 0.66 5.10 -31.31
CA THR A 327 1.83 5.74 -31.96
C THR A 327 1.98 7.23 -31.58
N LYS A 328 1.19 7.73 -30.62
CA LYS A 328 1.13 9.15 -30.27
C LYS A 328 1.56 9.41 -28.83
N ASN A 329 2.28 10.52 -28.64
CA ASN A 329 2.72 11.01 -27.35
C ASN A 329 1.89 12.22 -26.94
N TYR A 330 1.39 12.20 -25.71
CA TYR A 330 0.60 13.27 -25.12
C TYR A 330 1.29 13.76 -23.86
N ASP A 331 1.75 15.00 -23.88
CA ASP A 331 2.32 15.64 -22.70
C ASP A 331 1.20 16.18 -21.81
N LEU A 332 1.22 15.81 -20.53
CA LEU A 332 0.27 16.28 -19.54
C LEU A 332 0.97 17.24 -18.58
N GLU A 333 0.44 18.46 -18.49
CA GLU A 333 0.85 19.46 -17.50
C GLU A 333 -0.05 19.34 -16.28
N ILE A 334 0.47 18.72 -15.22
CA ILE A 334 -0.39 18.13 -14.20
C ILE A 334 -0.60 19.00 -12.96
N GLY A 335 0.10 20.11 -12.74
CA GLY A 335 -0.24 20.96 -11.60
C GLY A 335 0.59 22.20 -11.40
N LYS A 336 0.22 22.99 -10.38
CA LYS A 336 0.97 24.18 -9.96
C LYS A 336 2.13 23.81 -9.04
N ALA A 337 3.11 24.70 -8.91
CA ALA A 337 4.26 24.50 -8.03
C ALA A 337 3.82 24.33 -6.57
N GLY A 338 4.26 23.24 -5.93
CA GLY A 338 3.96 22.94 -4.52
C GLY A 338 2.57 22.36 -4.27
N GLN A 339 1.79 22.06 -5.30
CA GLN A 339 0.50 21.41 -5.17
C GLN A 339 0.67 19.89 -5.01
N VAL A 340 0.09 19.33 -3.94
CA VAL A 340 -0.05 17.88 -3.77
C VAL A 340 -1.23 17.44 -4.61
N LEU A 341 -1.05 16.42 -5.44
CA LEU A 341 -2.07 15.99 -6.39
C LEU A 341 -2.24 14.49 -6.42
N VAL A 342 -3.49 14.08 -6.59
CA VAL A 342 -3.87 12.70 -6.89
C VAL A 342 -4.60 12.69 -8.22
N GLN A 343 -4.13 11.86 -9.15
CA GLN A 343 -4.75 11.76 -10.46
C GLN A 343 -4.98 10.30 -10.85
N ASP A 344 -6.11 10.07 -11.51
CA ASP A 344 -6.50 8.80 -12.09
C ASP A 344 -6.50 8.94 -13.60
N ILE A 345 -5.57 8.26 -14.27
CA ILE A 345 -5.42 8.24 -15.72
C ILE A 345 -5.95 6.89 -16.19
N LYS A 346 -7.11 6.87 -16.87
CA LYS A 346 -7.80 5.62 -17.21
C LYS A 346 -8.65 5.73 -18.46
N TRP A 347 -8.93 4.58 -19.05
CA TRP A 347 -9.94 4.48 -20.11
C TRP A 347 -11.35 4.52 -19.51
N VAL A 348 -12.20 5.39 -20.03
CA VAL A 348 -13.63 5.46 -19.72
C VAL A 348 -14.42 5.24 -21.01
N ARG A 349 -15.48 4.45 -20.94
CA ARG A 349 -16.38 4.20 -22.07
C ARG A 349 -17.49 5.26 -22.07
N ASP A 350 -17.65 5.96 -23.19
CA ASP A 350 -18.70 6.95 -23.39
C ASP A 350 -20.07 6.28 -23.65
N THR A 351 -21.15 7.03 -23.49
CA THR A 351 -22.53 6.56 -23.74
C THR A 351 -22.76 6.14 -25.19
N GLU A 352 -21.96 6.67 -26.13
CA GLU A 352 -21.92 6.29 -27.55
C GLU A 352 -21.08 5.02 -27.84
N GLY A 353 -20.46 4.43 -26.81
CA GLY A 353 -19.69 3.18 -26.93
C GLY A 353 -18.22 3.34 -27.33
N LYS A 354 -17.72 4.56 -27.55
CA LYS A 354 -16.30 4.89 -27.76
C LYS A 354 -15.52 4.89 -26.45
N TYR A 355 -14.22 4.64 -26.50
CA TYR A 355 -13.32 4.70 -25.34
C TYR A 355 -12.53 6.01 -25.34
N LYS A 356 -12.47 6.67 -24.18
CA LYS A 356 -11.73 7.91 -23.98
C LYS A 356 -10.70 7.74 -22.89
N LEU A 357 -9.46 8.14 -23.15
CA LEU A 357 -8.42 8.20 -22.13
C LEU A 357 -8.55 9.54 -21.42
N VAL A 358 -8.93 9.48 -20.14
CA VAL A 358 -9.22 10.67 -19.33
C VAL A 358 -8.24 10.76 -18.17
N VAL A 359 -7.86 12.00 -17.84
CA VAL A 359 -7.23 12.34 -16.55
C VAL A 359 -8.32 12.88 -15.65
N VAL A 360 -8.46 12.27 -14.48
CA VAL A 360 -9.36 12.72 -13.43
C VAL A 360 -8.54 13.17 -12.25
N GLU A 361 -8.60 14.45 -11.92
CA GLU A 361 -8.05 14.98 -10.68
C GLU A 361 -8.95 14.58 -9.52
N LEU A 362 -8.39 13.87 -8.55
CA LEU A 362 -9.07 13.47 -7.32
C LEU A 362 -8.59 14.43 -6.22
N ASP A 363 -9.53 15.22 -5.69
CA ASP A 363 -9.29 16.15 -4.58
C ASP A 363 -9.04 15.40 -3.25
#